data_AF-A0A4S1FVK4-F1
#
_entry.id   AF-A0A4S1FVK4-F1
#
_cell.length_a   1.000
_cell.length_b   1.000
_cell.length_c   1.000
_cell.angle_alpha   90.00
_cell.angle_beta   90.00
_cell.angle_gamma   90.00
#
_symmetry.space_group_name_H-M   'P 1'
#
loop_
_entity.id
_entity.type
_entity.pdbx_description
1 polymer ?
#
loop_
_entity_poly.entity_id
_entity_poly.type
_entity_poly.pdbx_seq_one_letter_code
_entity_poly.pdbx_strand_id
1 'polypeptide(L)'
;WAMTGWRMGWSIWPNGDKGAHLYDKVRKLAVNCWSCVNAPSQFAGIAAIDGPQDDVEKMMRAFDNRRKIVVEGLNALPGISCITPKGAFYAFPNVSKTGWKA
;
A
#
# COMPACT_ATOMS: atom_id res chain seq x y z
N TRP A 1 -2.91 6.87 -7.76
CA TRP A 1 -4.33 6.52 -7.93
C TRP A 1 -5.24 6.95 -6.78
N ALA A 2 -4.86 6.89 -5.50
CA ALA A 2 -5.69 7.39 -4.38
C ALA A 2 -7.14 6.84 -4.35
N MET A 3 -7.30 5.58 -4.77
CA MET A 3 -8.60 4.93 -4.99
C MET A 3 -9.11 4.12 -3.78
N THR A 4 -8.85 4.56 -2.54
CA THR A 4 -9.20 3.79 -1.33
C THR A 4 -10.68 3.43 -1.27
N GLY A 5 -11.57 4.36 -1.64
CA GLY A 5 -13.02 4.19 -1.67
C GLY A 5 -13.54 3.27 -2.79
N TRP A 6 -12.73 2.98 -3.81
CA TRP A 6 -13.15 2.16 -4.97
C TRP A 6 -13.10 0.66 -4.71
N ARG A 7 -12.45 0.26 -3.61
CA ARG A 7 -12.42 -1.14 -3.11
C ARG A 7 -11.91 -2.13 -4.17
N MET A 8 -10.78 -1.80 -4.79
CA MET A 8 -10.13 -2.66 -5.77
C MET A 8 -8.74 -3.10 -5.29
N GLY A 9 -8.43 -4.36 -5.53
CA GLY A 9 -7.07 -4.90 -5.50
C GLY A 9 -6.99 -6.11 -6.43
N TRP A 10 -5.77 -6.54 -6.74
CA TRP A 10 -5.52 -7.76 -7.51
C TRP A 10 -4.35 -8.53 -6.91
N SER A 11 -4.25 -9.80 -7.26
CA SER A 11 -3.15 -10.68 -6.88
C SER A 11 -2.88 -11.66 -8.02
N ILE A 12 -1.63 -12.10 -8.14
CA ILE A 12 -1.19 -13.05 -9.16
C ILE A 12 -0.89 -14.36 -8.44
N TRP A 13 -1.44 -15.47 -8.96
CA TRP A 13 -1.32 -16.79 -8.36
C TRP A 13 -0.73 -17.77 -9.37
N PRO A 14 0.12 -18.70 -8.95
CA PRO A 14 0.61 -19.73 -9.84
C PRO A 14 -0.54 -20.66 -10.24
N ASN A 15 -0.50 -21.11 -11.49
CA ASN A 15 -1.49 -22.01 -12.06
C ASN A 15 -0.82 -23.24 -12.69
N GLY A 16 -1.57 -24.34 -12.82
CA GLY A 16 -1.05 -25.62 -13.30
C GLY A 16 -0.43 -26.49 -12.20
N ASP A 17 0.09 -27.65 -12.60
CA ASP A 17 0.51 -28.72 -11.68
C ASP A 17 1.63 -28.28 -10.72
N LYS A 18 2.66 -27.59 -11.23
CA LYS A 18 3.74 -27.03 -10.40
C LYS A 18 3.25 -25.94 -9.44
N GLY A 19 2.18 -25.24 -9.81
CA GLY A 19 1.54 -24.21 -9.02
C GLY A 19 0.47 -24.74 -8.05
N ALA A 20 0.32 -26.07 -7.94
CA ALA A 20 -0.71 -26.73 -7.14
C ALA A 20 -2.14 -26.20 -7.41
N HIS A 21 -2.38 -25.69 -8.62
CA HIS A 21 -3.63 -25.07 -9.06
C HIS A 21 -4.13 -23.99 -8.07
N LEU A 22 -3.23 -23.18 -7.51
CA LEU A 22 -3.59 -22.16 -6.50
C LEU A 22 -4.54 -21.10 -7.04
N TYR A 23 -4.39 -20.69 -8.31
CA TYR A 23 -5.34 -19.77 -8.95
C TYR A 23 -6.79 -20.27 -8.84
N ASP A 24 -7.06 -21.53 -9.17
CA ASP A 24 -8.42 -22.07 -9.12
C ASP A 24 -9.01 -22.11 -7.71
N LYS A 25 -8.16 -22.40 -6.72
CA LYS A 25 -8.56 -22.37 -5.30
C LYS A 25 -8.93 -20.95 -4.86
N VAL A 26 -8.10 -19.96 -5.18
CA VAL A 26 -8.36 -18.56 -4.80
C VAL A 26 -9.54 -17.99 -5.57
N ARG A 27 -9.67 -18.28 -6.87
CA ARG A 27 -10.83 -17.90 -7.67
C ARG A 27 -12.12 -18.48 -7.09
N LYS A 28 -12.13 -19.77 -6.70
CA LYS A 28 -13.30 -20.40 -6.06
C LYS A 28 -13.65 -19.71 -4.74
N LEU A 29 -12.65 -19.39 -3.91
CA LEU A 29 -12.86 -18.62 -2.67
C LEU A 29 -13.48 -17.25 -2.97
N ALA A 30 -12.89 -16.50 -3.90
CA ALA A 30 -13.34 -15.16 -4.26
C ALA A 30 -14.81 -15.11 -4.73
N VAL A 31 -15.20 -16.04 -5.60
CA VAL A 31 -16.59 -16.13 -6.09
C VAL A 31 -17.58 -16.35 -4.95
N ASN A 32 -17.23 -17.18 -3.96
CA ASN A 32 -18.12 -17.49 -2.84
C ASN A 32 -18.12 -16.41 -1.74
N CYS A 33 -17.02 -15.68 -1.54
CA CYS A 33 -16.93 -14.66 -0.50
C CYS A 33 -17.40 -13.27 -0.95
N TRP A 34 -17.14 -12.88 -2.19
CA TRP A 34 -17.46 -11.53 -2.68
C TRP A 34 -17.85 -11.46 -4.17
N SER A 35 -17.98 -12.60 -4.86
CA SER A 35 -18.33 -12.70 -6.29
C SER A 35 -17.30 -12.06 -7.23
N CYS A 36 -17.29 -10.72 -7.32
CA CYS A 36 -16.37 -9.96 -8.15
C CYS A 36 -16.19 -8.53 -7.61
N VAL A 37 -15.16 -7.83 -8.09
CA VAL A 37 -15.05 -6.38 -7.90
C VAL A 37 -16.15 -5.69 -8.72
N ASN A 38 -16.80 -4.65 -8.19
CA ASN A 38 -17.87 -3.95 -8.91
C ASN A 38 -17.36 -3.40 -10.27
N ALA A 39 -18.22 -3.44 -11.29
CA ALA A 39 -17.85 -3.10 -12.66
C ALA A 39 -17.31 -1.66 -12.82
N PRO A 40 -17.92 -0.61 -12.22
CA PRO A 40 -17.36 0.74 -12.28
C PRO A 40 -15.91 0.83 -11.79
N SER A 41 -15.60 0.17 -10.68
CA SER A 41 -14.22 0.10 -10.19
C SER A 41 -13.31 -0.56 -11.21
N GLN A 42 -13.70 -1.69 -11.82
CA GLN A 42 -12.90 -2.37 -12.86
C GLN A 42 -12.52 -1.43 -14.02
N PHE A 43 -13.47 -0.65 -14.54
CA PHE A 43 -13.20 0.35 -15.57
C PHE A 43 -12.29 1.49 -15.09
N ALA A 44 -12.47 1.97 -13.85
CA ALA A 44 -11.59 2.96 -13.26
C ALA A 44 -10.16 2.43 -13.07
N GLY A 45 -10.00 1.14 -12.78
CA GLY A 45 -8.70 0.47 -12.69
C GLY A 45 -7.97 0.41 -14.03
N ILE A 46 -8.68 0.16 -15.13
CA ILE A 46 -8.12 0.21 -16.49
C ILE A 46 -7.63 1.64 -16.79
N ALA A 47 -8.48 2.65 -16.56
CA ALA A 47 -8.11 4.04 -16.77
C ALA A 47 -6.91 4.46 -15.89
N ALA A 48 -6.79 3.90 -14.70
CA ALA A 48 -5.65 4.13 -13.81
C ALA A 48 -4.36 3.47 -14.32
N ILE A 49 -4.41 2.25 -14.83
CA ILE A 49 -3.19 1.55 -15.27
C ILE A 49 -2.71 2.08 -16.62
N ASP A 50 -3.62 2.25 -17.58
CA ASP A 50 -3.29 2.58 -18.97
C ASP A 50 -3.19 4.10 -19.20
N GLY A 51 -3.70 4.91 -18.27
CA GLY A 51 -3.66 6.37 -18.34
C GLY A 51 -2.33 7.01 -17.95
N PRO A 52 -2.24 8.35 -18.00
CA PRO A 52 -1.05 9.10 -17.60
C PRO A 52 -0.67 8.87 -16.13
N GLN A 53 0.63 8.81 -15.84
CA GLN A 53 1.14 8.52 -14.49
C GLN A 53 1.61 9.78 -13.74
N ASP A 54 1.45 10.98 -14.30
CA ASP A 54 1.99 12.23 -13.75
C ASP A 54 1.54 12.50 -12.31
N ASP A 55 0.27 12.20 -12.00
CA ASP A 55 -0.26 12.42 -10.66
C ASP A 55 0.32 11.44 -9.62
N VAL A 56 0.70 10.23 -10.04
CA VAL A 56 1.43 9.29 -9.18
C VAL A 56 2.79 9.88 -8.81
N GLU A 57 3.52 10.43 -9.77
CA GLU A 57 4.80 11.08 -9.52
C GLU A 57 4.66 12.30 -8.59
N LYS A 58 3.66 13.16 -8.84
CA LYS A 58 3.36 14.31 -7.96
C LYS A 58 3.08 13.86 -6.53
N MET A 59 2.26 12.83 -6.36
CA MET A 59 1.97 12.26 -5.04
C MET A 59 3.22 11.69 -4.37
N MET A 60 4.07 10.95 -5.11
CA MET A 60 5.31 10.41 -4.58
C MET A 60 6.25 11.51 -4.09
N ARG A 61 6.43 12.60 -4.85
CA ARG A 61 7.24 13.75 -4.43
C ARG A 61 6.67 14.42 -3.17
N ALA A 62 5.35 14.58 -3.09
CA ALA A 62 4.69 15.13 -1.91
C ALA A 62 4.87 14.24 -0.67
N PHE A 63 4.74 12.92 -0.81
CA PHE A 63 4.99 11.97 0.28
C PHE A 63 6.45 11.94 0.71
N ASP A 64 7.40 12.02 -0.23
CA ASP A 64 8.83 12.10 0.10
C ASP A 64 9.19 13.35 0.90
N ASN A 65 8.63 14.51 0.54
CA ASN A 65 8.81 15.74 1.29
C ASN A 65 8.27 15.62 2.72
N ARG A 66 7.04 15.11 2.87
CA ARG A 66 6.42 14.89 4.19
C ARG A 66 7.22 13.88 5.02
N ARG A 67 7.73 12.82 4.39
CA ARG A 67 8.55 11.79 5.01
C ARG A 67 9.82 12.38 5.62
N LYS A 68 10.51 13.28 4.91
CA LYS A 68 11.71 13.98 5.42
C LYS A 68 11.38 14.81 6.66
N ILE A 69 10.36 15.66 6.58
CA ILE A 69 9.91 16.51 7.69
C ILE A 69 9.57 15.68 8.93
N VAL A 70 8.79 14.60 8.77
CA VAL A 70 8.38 13.74 9.89
C VAL A 70 9.57 13.01 10.50
N VAL A 71 10.44 12.40 9.68
CA VAL A 71 11.59 11.63 10.18
C VAL A 71 12.63 12.53 10.84
N GLU A 72 12.93 13.69 10.26
CA GLU A 72 13.85 14.67 10.85
C GLU A 72 13.29 15.21 12.18
N GLY A 73 12.01 15.59 12.20
CA GLY A 73 11.34 16.04 13.42
C GLY A 73 11.33 14.98 14.52
N LEU A 74 11.03 13.72 14.20
CA LEU A 74 11.09 12.62 15.17
C LEU A 74 12.50 12.39 15.71
N ASN A 75 13.52 12.42 14.86
CA ASN A 75 14.91 12.23 15.29
C ASN A 75 15.50 13.42 16.06
N ALA A 76 14.86 14.59 16.00
CA ALA A 76 15.24 15.75 16.82
C ALA A 76 14.74 15.66 18.28
N LEU A 77 13.79 14.75 18.57
CA LEU A 77 13.22 14.60 19.90
C LEU A 77 14.12 13.75 20.82
N PRO A 78 14.35 14.17 22.08
CA PRO A 78 15.13 13.37 23.03
C PRO A 78 14.54 11.99 23.27
N GLY A 79 15.36 10.96 23.17
CA GLY A 79 14.95 9.58 23.45
C GLY A 79 14.10 8.92 22.35
N ILE A 80 13.92 9.57 21.19
CA ILE A 80 13.23 9.02 20.03
C ILE A 80 14.23 8.81 18.89
N SER A 81 14.09 7.71 18.17
CA SER A 81 14.77 7.52 16.88
C SER A 81 13.81 6.96 15.83
N CYS A 82 13.99 7.34 14.57
CA CYS A 82 13.15 6.87 13.48
C CYS A 82 14.01 6.55 12.26
N ILE A 83 13.93 5.31 11.78
CA ILE A 83 14.55 4.92 10.51
C ILE A 83 13.79 5.59 9.37
N THR A 84 14.55 6.09 8.41
CA THR A 84 14.07 6.61 7.13
C THR A 84 13.37 5.50 6.33
N PRO A 85 12.03 5.50 6.18
CA PRO A 85 11.33 4.44 5.47
C PRO A 85 11.60 4.56 3.95
N LYS A 86 11.70 3.42 3.27
CA LYS A 86 11.97 3.37 1.81
C LYS A 86 10.69 3.36 0.95
N GLY A 87 9.53 3.21 1.56
CA GLY A 87 8.24 3.11 0.88
C GLY A 87 7.07 3.24 1.84
N ALA A 88 5.85 3.07 1.32
CA ALA A 88 4.61 3.45 2.00
C ALA A 88 4.62 4.94 2.44
N PHE A 89 3.75 5.31 3.38
CA PHE A 89 3.62 6.68 3.89
C PHE A 89 3.56 6.73 5.42
N TYR A 90 4.16 5.75 6.09
CA TYR A 90 4.19 5.62 7.54
C TYR A 90 5.61 5.83 8.09
N ALA A 91 5.71 6.50 9.24
CA ALA A 91 6.90 6.51 10.08
C ALA A 91 6.66 5.59 11.29
N PHE A 92 7.69 4.88 11.73
CA PHE A 92 7.61 3.99 12.88
C PHE A 92 8.72 4.33 13.89
N PRO A 93 8.51 5.35 14.74
CA PRO A 93 9.52 5.80 15.69
C PRO A 93 9.74 4.76 16.78
N ASN A 94 11.00 4.53 17.12
CA ASN A 94 11.40 3.85 18.33
C ASN A 94 11.37 4.82 19.51
N VAL A 95 10.55 4.52 20.50
CA VAL A 95 10.36 5.32 21.71
C VAL A 95 10.97 4.67 22.96
N SER A 96 11.75 3.60 22.83
CA SER A 96 12.24 2.82 23.98
C SER A 96 13.12 3.61 24.94
N LYS A 97 13.77 4.69 24.49
CA LYS A 97 14.63 5.56 25.32
C LYS A 97 13.87 6.72 25.96
N THR A 98 12.56 6.83 25.77
CA THR A 98 11.73 7.89 26.38
C THR A 98 11.34 7.57 27.83
N GLY A 99 11.48 6.32 28.28
CA GLY A 99 10.98 5.86 29.58
C GLY A 99 9.46 5.66 29.63
N TRP A 100 8.75 5.85 28.52
CA TRP A 100 7.32 5.63 28.40
C TRP A 100 6.98 4.13 28.50
N LYS A 101 6.07 3.77 29.41
CA LYS A 101 5.72 2.37 29.75
C LYS A 101 4.36 1.93 29.19
N ALA A 102 4.01 2.36 27.97
CA ALA A 102 2.74 2.00 27.33
C ALA A 102 2.41 0.50 27.48
#